data_AF-A0A3M2EIJ4-F1
#
_entry.id   AF-A0A3M2EIJ4-F1
#
_cell.length_a   1.000
_cell.length_b   1.000
_cell.length_c   1.000
_cell.angle_alpha   90.00
_cell.angle_beta   90.00
_cell.angle_gamma   90.00
#
_symmetry.space_group_name_H-M   'P 1'
#
loop_
_entity.id
_entity.type
_entity.pdbx_description
1 polymer ?
#
loop_
_entity_poly.entity_id
_entity_poly.type
_entity_poly.pdbx_seq_one_letter_code
_entity_poly.pdbx_strand_id
1 'polypeptide(L)'
;MPCSALLLILALIPPLLPAAAGETPAQVERRFDRSGDGVVDAEDWKRLSMRDRRAYAEAFLAAFAPVGRGVDPYRVTLYLNALNTLYHIE
;
A
#
# COMPACT_ATOMS: atom_id res chain seq x y z
N MET A 1 49.90 -9.47 -27.04
CA MET A 1 48.48 -9.04 -27.06
C MET A 1 47.60 -10.24 -26.81
N PRO A 2 46.96 -10.37 -25.64
CA PRO A 2 45.80 -11.23 -25.50
C PRO A 2 44.54 -10.44 -25.13
N CYS A 3 43.52 -10.64 -25.97
CA CYS A 3 42.14 -10.92 -25.60
C CYS A 3 41.38 -9.87 -24.78
N SER A 4 41.05 -8.77 -25.44
CA SER A 4 39.81 -8.03 -25.20
C SER A 4 38.61 -8.89 -25.59
N ALA A 5 38.10 -9.70 -24.66
CA ALA A 5 36.81 -10.40 -24.81
C ALA A 5 36.00 -10.36 -23.51
N LEU A 6 36.23 -9.35 -22.67
CA LEU A 6 35.65 -9.24 -21.34
C LEU A 6 34.79 -7.97 -21.24
N LEU A 7 33.80 -7.79 -22.12
CA LEU A 7 32.94 -6.60 -22.07
C LEU A 7 31.58 -6.68 -22.80
N LEU A 8 31.03 -7.86 -23.09
CA LEU A 8 29.84 -7.91 -23.95
C LEU A 8 28.81 -9.00 -23.64
N ILE A 9 28.63 -9.40 -22.38
CA ILE A 9 27.47 -10.23 -21.97
C ILE A 9 26.94 -9.79 -20.59
N LEU A 10 26.61 -8.51 -20.43
CA LEU A 10 25.89 -8.01 -19.24
C LEU A 10 24.66 -7.16 -19.59
N ALA A 11 24.25 -7.13 -20.87
CA ALA A 11 23.17 -6.26 -21.35
C ALA A 11 21.88 -7.01 -21.75
N LEU A 12 21.58 -8.15 -21.11
CA LEU A 12 20.33 -8.86 -21.38
C LEU A 12 19.65 -9.38 -20.11
N ILE A 13 19.59 -8.55 -19.08
CA ILE A 13 18.56 -8.70 -18.06
C ILE A 13 17.44 -7.72 -18.47
N PRO A 14 16.34 -8.19 -19.07
CA PRO A 14 15.18 -7.31 -19.24
C PRO A 14 14.78 -6.82 -17.84
N PRO A 15 14.49 -5.52 -17.64
CA PRO A 15 13.94 -5.08 -16.37
C PRO A 15 12.65 -5.89 -16.19
N LEU A 16 12.61 -6.71 -15.14
CA LEU A 16 11.37 -7.25 -14.62
C LEU A 16 10.49 -6.03 -14.33
N LEU A 17 9.61 -5.69 -15.26
CA LEU A 17 8.57 -4.70 -15.03
C LEU A 17 7.82 -5.14 -13.78
N PRO A 18 7.70 -4.31 -12.73
CA PRO A 18 6.92 -4.68 -11.56
C PRO A 18 5.48 -4.96 -12.05
N ALA A 19 5.01 -6.17 -11.75
CA ALA A 19 3.68 -6.65 -12.09
C ALA A 19 2.63 -5.59 -11.72
N ALA A 20 1.86 -5.14 -12.71
CA ALA A 20 0.58 -4.42 -12.59
C ALA A 20 0.37 -3.74 -11.22
N ALA A 21 1.12 -2.66 -10.97
CA ALA A 21 1.40 -2.23 -9.60
C ALA A 21 0.22 -1.45 -8.98
N GLY A 22 -0.71 -2.19 -8.36
CA GLY A 22 -1.50 -1.64 -7.26
C GLY A 22 -0.57 -1.13 -6.15
N GLU A 23 -1.04 -0.16 -5.37
CA GLU A 23 -0.32 0.37 -4.22
C GLU A 23 -0.05 -0.76 -3.20
N THR A 24 1.17 -0.83 -2.67
CA THR A 24 1.54 -1.79 -1.61
C THR A 24 1.00 -1.32 -0.26
N PRO A 25 0.79 -2.21 0.74
CA PRO A 25 0.28 -1.80 2.05
C PRO A 25 1.14 -0.72 2.71
N ALA A 26 2.46 -0.83 2.62
CA ALA A 26 3.38 0.18 3.17
C ALA A 26 3.32 1.53 2.43
N GLN A 27 2.93 1.56 1.16
CA GLN A 27 2.68 2.82 0.45
C GLN A 27 1.38 3.46 0.93
N VAL A 28 0.34 2.66 1.18
CA VAL A 28 -0.91 3.15 1.78
C VAL A 28 -0.66 3.74 3.16
N GLU A 29 0.05 3.04 4.06
CA GLU A 29 0.41 3.53 5.39
C GLU A 29 1.06 4.92 5.32
N ARG A 30 2.15 5.05 4.55
CA ARG A 30 2.86 6.33 4.38
C ARG A 30 2.00 7.46 3.81
N ARG A 31 0.94 7.16 3.06
CA ARG A 31 0.07 8.18 2.48
C ARG A 31 -0.87 8.81 3.52
N PHE A 32 -1.29 8.02 4.51
CA PHE A 32 -2.27 8.43 5.51
C PHE A 32 -1.67 8.69 6.89
N ASP A 33 -0.43 8.28 7.12
CA ASP A 33 0.39 8.63 8.28
C ASP A 33 0.50 10.16 8.42
N ARG A 34 0.10 10.70 9.59
CA ARG A 34 0.15 12.13 9.91
C ARG A 34 1.23 12.47 10.93
N SER A 35 1.80 11.47 11.58
CA SER A 35 2.84 11.60 12.60
C SER A 35 4.24 11.50 11.97
N GLY A 36 4.36 10.78 10.85
CA GLY A 36 5.59 10.51 10.12
C GLY A 36 6.38 9.31 10.66
N ASP A 37 5.75 8.45 11.46
CA ASP A 37 6.39 7.27 12.05
C ASP A 37 6.36 6.02 11.15
N GLY A 38 5.67 6.12 10.01
CA GLY A 38 5.58 5.10 8.97
C GLY A 38 4.39 4.17 9.09
N VAL A 39 3.49 4.36 10.06
CA VAL A 39 2.25 3.58 10.24
C VAL A 39 1.07 4.49 10.56
N VAL A 40 -0.16 4.05 10.30
CA VAL A 40 -1.37 4.76 10.74
C VAL A 40 -1.82 4.19 12.07
N ASP A 41 -1.50 4.91 13.14
CA ASP A 41 -1.90 4.56 14.49
C ASP A 41 -3.23 5.23 14.93
N ALA A 42 -3.57 5.10 16.21
CA ALA A 42 -4.79 5.68 16.76
C ALA A 42 -4.78 7.21 16.79
N GLU A 43 -3.62 7.86 16.94
CA GLU A 43 -3.49 9.31 16.93
C GLU A 43 -3.66 9.86 15.50
N ASP A 44 -3.03 9.22 14.52
CA ASP A 44 -3.23 9.51 13.10
C ASP A 44 -4.69 9.32 12.70
N TRP A 45 -5.30 8.22 13.14
CA TRP A 45 -6.71 7.94 12.85
C TRP A 45 -7.65 9.04 13.35
N LYS A 46 -7.39 9.60 14.54
CA LYS A 46 -8.16 10.74 15.08
C LYS A 46 -8.00 12.00 14.24
N ARG A 47 -6.83 12.20 13.63
CA ARG A 47 -6.53 13.34 12.76
C ARG A 47 -7.12 13.18 11.35
N LEU A 48 -7.44 11.95 10.92
CA LEU A 48 -8.07 11.69 9.63
C LEU A 48 -9.55 12.04 9.63
N SER A 49 -10.00 12.68 8.54
CA SER A 49 -11.43 12.88 8.29
C SER A 49 -12.12 11.54 8.01
N MET A 50 -13.45 11.49 8.18
CA MET A 50 -14.20 10.26 7.86
C MET A 50 -14.03 9.81 6.40
N ARG A 51 -13.90 10.78 5.48
CA ARG A 51 -13.59 10.52 4.08
C ARG A 51 -12.21 9.87 3.93
N ASP A 52 -11.20 10.36 4.62
CA ASP A 52 -9.83 9.82 4.54
C ASP A 52 -9.71 8.45 5.21
N ARG A 53 -10.39 8.22 6.33
CA ARG A 53 -10.46 6.90 6.97
C ARG A 53 -11.05 5.85 6.03
N ARG A 54 -12.13 6.22 5.32
CA ARG A 54 -12.73 5.35 4.30
C ARG A 54 -11.75 5.11 3.13
N ALA A 55 -11.10 6.16 2.65
CA ALA A 55 -10.12 6.03 1.56
C ALA A 55 -8.90 5.17 1.97
N TYR A 56 -8.47 5.25 3.23
CA TYR A 56 -7.45 4.35 3.79
C TYR A 56 -7.95 2.91 3.78
N ALA A 57 -9.15 2.64 4.31
CA ALA A 57 -9.71 1.29 4.35
C ALA A 57 -9.84 0.66 2.95
N GLU A 58 -10.32 1.44 1.97
CA GLU A 58 -10.43 1.01 0.57
C GLU A 58 -9.06 0.70 -0.03
N ALA A 59 -8.08 1.60 0.11
CA ALA A 59 -6.75 1.43 -0.44
C ALA A 59 -5.96 0.30 0.23
N PHE A 60 -6.04 0.20 1.56
CA PHE A 60 -5.35 -0.82 2.33
C PHE A 60 -5.85 -2.21 1.97
N LEU A 61 -7.17 -2.41 1.89
CA LEU A 61 -7.75 -3.68 1.42
C LEU A 61 -7.42 -3.97 -0.04
N ALA A 62 -7.40 -2.96 -0.91
CA ALA A 62 -7.01 -3.12 -2.31
C ALA A 62 -5.55 -3.57 -2.46
N ALA A 63 -4.67 -3.13 -1.58
CA ALA A 63 -3.26 -3.51 -1.57
C ALA A 63 -3.02 -5.01 -1.28
N PHE A 64 -3.99 -5.68 -0.65
CA PHE A 64 -3.99 -7.15 -0.44
C PHE A 64 -4.90 -7.90 -1.42
N ALA A 65 -5.68 -7.19 -2.23
CA ALA A 65 -6.57 -7.82 -3.19
C ALA A 65 -5.78 -8.33 -4.40
N PRO A 66 -6.17 -9.46 -5.01
CA PRO A 66 -5.65 -9.87 -6.29
C PRO A 66 -5.82 -8.76 -7.33
N VAL A 67 -4.80 -8.54 -8.16
CA VAL A 67 -4.82 -7.53 -9.23
C VAL A 67 -6.07 -7.71 -10.10
N GLY A 68 -6.75 -6.60 -10.39
CA GLY A 68 -7.97 -6.58 -11.22
C GLY A 68 -9.25 -7.00 -10.48
N ARG A 69 -9.15 -7.36 -9.19
CA ARG A 69 -10.32 -7.60 -8.34
C ARG A 69 -10.64 -6.36 -7.52
N GLY A 70 -11.84 -5.81 -7.70
CA GLY A 70 -12.34 -4.73 -6.86
C GLY A 70 -12.47 -5.17 -5.39
N VAL A 71 -12.48 -4.19 -4.48
CA VAL A 71 -12.74 -4.41 -3.06
C VAL A 71 -14.25 -4.42 -2.82
N ASP A 72 -14.74 -5.45 -2.13
CA ASP A 72 -16.13 -5.52 -1.70
C ASP A 72 -16.46 -4.37 -0.72
N PRO A 73 -17.44 -3.50 -1.02
CA PRO A 73 -17.84 -2.40 -0.13
C PRO A 73 -18.20 -2.85 1.28
N TYR A 74 -18.78 -4.04 1.46
CA TYR A 74 -19.09 -4.57 2.78
C TYR A 74 -17.83 -4.85 3.60
N ARG A 75 -16.76 -5.35 2.96
CA ARG A 75 -15.46 -5.57 3.61
C ARG A 75 -14.81 -4.25 4.05
N VAL A 76 -14.96 -3.20 3.25
CA VAL A 76 -14.50 -1.84 3.62
C VAL A 76 -15.21 -1.39 4.88
N THR A 77 -16.54 -1.51 4.93
CA THR A 77 -17.32 -1.14 6.12
C THR A 77 -16.91 -1.93 7.36
N LEU A 78 -16.73 -3.25 7.23
CA LEU A 78 -16.28 -4.09 8.34
C LEU A 78 -14.90 -3.67 8.85
N TYR A 79 -13.95 -3.43 7.95
CA TYR A 79 -12.60 -3.02 8.31
C TYR A 79 -12.58 -1.64 8.99
N LEU A 80 -13.33 -0.69 8.44
CA LEU A 80 -13.46 0.65 9.01
C LEU A 80 -14.05 0.63 10.43
N ASN A 81 -15.10 -0.17 10.64
CA ASN A 81 -15.72 -0.34 11.96
C ASN A 81 -14.77 -1.02 12.95
N ALA A 82 -13.99 -2.01 12.48
CA ALA A 82 -12.99 -2.67 13.31
C ALA A 82 -11.91 -1.68 13.77
N LEU A 83 -11.39 -0.82 12.89
CA LEU A 83 -10.41 0.21 13.25
C LEU A 83 -10.99 1.23 14.24
N ASN A 84 -12.21 1.72 13.99
CA ASN A 84 -12.88 2.63 14.93
C ASN A 84 -13.05 1.98 16.32
N THR A 85 -13.39 0.70 16.37
CA THR A 85 -13.52 -0.06 17.62
C THR A 85 -12.17 -0.22 18.33
N LEU A 86 -11.13 -0.65 17.61
CA LEU A 86 -9.79 -0.87 18.16
C LEU A 86 -9.15 0.42 18.68
N TYR A 87 -9.41 1.54 18.00
CA TYR A 87 -8.89 2.84 18.39
C TYR A 87 -9.81 3.62 19.33
N HIS A 88 -10.91 3.01 19.78
CA HIS A 88 -11.89 3.58 20.71
C HIS A 88 -12.43 4.95 20.25
N ILE A 89 -12.79 5.04 18.97
CA ILE A 89 -13.32 6.25 18.34
C ILE A 89 -14.76 5.95 17.91
N GLU A 90 -15.70 6.65 18.54
CA GLU A 90 -17.14 6.57 18.26
C GLU A 90 -17.55 7.39 17.02
#